data_AF-A0A7C5L728-F1
#
_entry.id   AF-A0A7C5L728-F1
#
_cell.length_a   1.000
_cell.length_b   1.000
_cell.length_c   1.000
_cell.angle_alpha   90.00
_cell.angle_beta   90.00
_cell.angle_gamma   90.00
#
_symmetry.space_group_name_H-M   'P 1'
#
loop_
_entity.id
_entity.type
_entity.pdbx_description
1 polymer ?
#
loop_
_entity_poly.entity_id
_entity_poly.type
_entity_poly.pdbx_seq_one_letter_code
_entity_poly.pdbx_strand_id
1 'polypeptide(L)'
;MAGPLSQLKIYRAVLVVFISVIAYFLIVGVGPLTEGHVGGLRSMDLKGDGWLGYRLGYSGTVLLLAAQAYLFRPGLLSKPAWLDIHCQLTTVGGVLILVHAGFPYSFAYWTLPRMYPELGVFGLVGLQGVASWLVLALITSGFFGRYIYRKAAKRRRAFRWWHSAHAITSGLLYVTGFIHLLLAVQLRYLTA
;
A
#
# COMPACT_ATOMS: atom_id res chain seq x y z
N MET A 1 29.15 17.20 -2.60
CA MET A 1 28.58 16.03 -1.90
C MET A 1 27.58 16.53 -0.86
N ALA A 2 26.29 16.21 -1.01
CA ALA A 2 25.27 16.74 -0.11
C ALA A 2 25.32 15.98 1.24
N GLY A 3 25.48 16.69 2.36
CA GLY A 3 25.64 16.07 3.68
C GLY A 3 24.40 15.28 4.17
N PRO A 4 24.52 14.42 5.18
CA PRO A 4 23.45 13.51 5.62
C PRO A 4 22.11 14.20 5.99
N LEU A 5 22.15 15.45 6.46
CA LEU A 5 20.95 16.26 6.72
C LEU A 5 20.20 16.68 5.44
N SER A 6 20.92 16.89 4.34
CA SER A 6 20.31 17.23 3.05
C SER A 6 19.61 16.02 2.42
N GLN A 7 20.18 14.83 2.57
CA GLN A 7 19.59 13.57 2.11
C GLN A 7 18.25 13.33 2.79
N LEU A 8 18.16 13.45 4.12
CA LEU A 8 16.92 13.26 4.87
C LEU A 8 15.80 14.23 4.43
N LYS A 9 16.15 15.48 4.11
CA LYS A 9 15.19 16.47 3.59
C LYS A 9 14.66 16.07 2.21
N ILE A 10 15.54 15.58 1.32
CA ILE A 10 15.16 15.09 -0.01
C ILE A 10 14.21 13.89 0.11
N TYR A 11 14.55 12.90 0.93
CA TYR A 11 13.68 11.74 1.15
C TYR A 11 12.29 12.12 1.65
N ARG A 12 12.22 13.06 2.60
CA ARG A 12 10.94 13.58 3.10
C ARG A 12 10.16 14.27 2.00
N ALA A 13 10.79 15.14 1.22
CA ALA A 13 10.15 15.85 0.12
C ALA A 13 9.59 14.89 -0.93
N VAL A 14 10.37 13.90 -1.37
CA VAL A 14 9.94 12.86 -2.32
C VAL A 14 8.72 12.11 -1.77
N LEU A 15 8.76 11.74 -0.49
CA LEU A 15 7.65 11.02 0.15
C LEU A 15 6.39 11.88 0.29
N VAL A 16 6.53 13.17 0.59
CA VAL A 16 5.40 14.12 0.62
C VAL A 16 4.75 14.21 -0.76
N VAL A 17 5.55 14.42 -1.81
CA VAL A 17 5.05 14.49 -3.18
C VAL A 17 4.33 13.19 -3.53
N PHE A 18 4.94 12.05 -3.23
CA PHE A 18 4.37 10.74 -3.53
C PHE A 18 3.03 10.50 -2.82
N ILE A 19 2.95 10.79 -1.53
CA ILE A 19 1.71 10.70 -0.74
C ILE A 19 0.65 11.65 -1.29
N SER A 20 1.03 12.87 -1.67
CA SER A 20 0.10 13.88 -2.21
C SER A 20 -0.48 13.44 -3.56
N VAL A 21 0.34 12.82 -4.40
CA VAL A 21 -0.11 12.27 -5.69
C VAL A 21 -1.08 11.10 -5.47
N ILE A 22 -0.79 10.18 -4.55
CA ILE A 22 -1.73 9.10 -4.21
C ILE A 22 -3.04 9.70 -3.67
N ALA A 23 -2.96 10.69 -2.79
CA ALA A 23 -4.14 11.36 -2.24
C ALA A 23 -4.99 12.04 -3.34
N TYR A 24 -4.35 12.65 -4.34
CA TYR A 24 -5.03 13.19 -5.52
C TYR A 24 -5.81 12.09 -6.26
N PHE A 25 -5.19 10.95 -6.55
CA PHE A 25 -5.88 9.83 -7.21
C PHE A 25 -7.05 9.27 -6.39
N LEU A 26 -6.94 9.27 -5.06
CA LEU A 26 -8.05 8.90 -4.18
C LEU A 26 -9.20 9.92 -4.27
N ILE A 27 -8.92 11.21 -4.24
CA ILE A 27 -9.96 12.25 -4.39
C ILE A 27 -10.69 12.08 -5.73
N VAL A 28 -9.95 11.86 -6.82
CA VAL A 28 -10.53 11.59 -8.15
C VAL A 28 -11.37 10.30 -8.15
N GLY A 29 -10.92 9.28 -7.43
CA GLY A 29 -11.61 7.99 -7.28
C GLY A 29 -12.78 7.98 -6.29
N VAL A 30 -13.20 9.11 -5.72
CA VAL A 30 -14.22 9.10 -4.64
C VAL A 30 -15.63 8.77 -5.16
N GLY A 31 -15.94 9.10 -6.42
CA GLY A 31 -17.30 8.98 -6.99
C GLY A 31 -17.97 7.62 -6.77
N PRO A 32 -17.35 6.49 -7.20
CA PRO A 32 -17.90 5.14 -7.03
C PRO A 32 -18.23 4.74 -5.60
N LEU A 33 -17.63 5.40 -4.60
CA LEU A 33 -17.91 5.07 -3.21
C LEU A 33 -19.36 5.36 -2.84
N THR A 34 -20.00 6.30 -3.55
CA THR A 34 -21.39 6.72 -3.32
C THR A 34 -22.41 5.95 -4.17
N GLU A 35 -21.97 5.20 -5.17
CA GLU A 35 -22.86 4.39 -6.01
C GLU A 35 -23.47 3.27 -5.15
N GLY A 36 -24.79 3.29 -4.99
CA GLY A 36 -25.53 2.28 -4.24
C GLY A 36 -25.59 0.96 -4.99
N HIS A 37 -25.51 -0.17 -4.27
CA HIS A 37 -25.69 -1.50 -4.85
C HIS A 37 -27.08 -2.04 -4.52
N VAL A 38 -27.83 -2.45 -5.56
CA VAL A 38 -29.14 -3.09 -5.43
C VAL A 38 -28.98 -4.55 -5.83
N GLY A 39 -28.69 -5.42 -4.86
CA GLY A 39 -28.41 -6.84 -5.11
C GLY A 39 -27.85 -7.59 -3.90
N GLY A 40 -27.84 -8.91 -3.96
CA GLY A 40 -27.20 -9.77 -2.96
C GLY A 40 -25.70 -9.97 -3.22
N LEU A 41 -24.92 -10.21 -2.15
CA LEU A 41 -23.46 -10.39 -2.21
C LEU A 41 -23.05 -11.60 -3.07
N ARG A 42 -22.25 -11.34 -4.11
CA ARG A 42 -21.57 -12.35 -4.93
C ARG A 42 -20.05 -12.27 -4.72
N SER A 43 -19.34 -13.38 -4.98
CA SER A 43 -17.88 -13.41 -4.84
C SER A 43 -17.16 -12.40 -5.75
N MET A 44 -17.74 -12.08 -6.91
CA MET A 44 -17.22 -11.04 -7.82
C MET A 44 -17.31 -9.63 -7.23
N ASP A 45 -18.25 -9.36 -6.30
CA ASP A 45 -18.40 -8.04 -5.70
C ASP A 45 -17.22 -7.67 -4.80
N LEU A 46 -16.51 -8.66 -4.26
CA LEU A 46 -15.35 -8.48 -3.38
C LEU A 46 -14.06 -8.19 -4.15
N LYS A 47 -14.01 -8.49 -5.44
CA LYS A 47 -12.84 -8.29 -6.29
C LYS A 47 -12.76 -6.83 -6.74
N GLY A 48 -11.57 -6.36 -7.12
CA GLY A 48 -11.32 -4.93 -7.37
C GLY A 48 -12.17 -4.25 -8.45
N ASP A 49 -12.80 -5.01 -9.34
CA ASP A 49 -13.80 -4.58 -10.33
C ASP A 49 -15.23 -4.53 -9.78
N GLY A 50 -15.50 -5.20 -8.67
CA GLY A 50 -16.76 -5.16 -7.93
C GLY A 50 -16.88 -3.92 -7.02
N TRP A 51 -18.13 -3.54 -6.72
CA TRP A 51 -18.42 -2.34 -5.93
C TRP A 51 -17.83 -2.38 -4.51
N LEU A 52 -17.88 -3.56 -3.86
CA LEU A 52 -17.38 -3.73 -2.49
C LEU A 52 -15.86 -3.82 -2.50
N GLY A 53 -15.29 -4.58 -3.43
CA GLY A 53 -13.85 -4.67 -3.64
C GLY A 53 -13.25 -3.29 -3.87
N TYR A 54 -13.83 -2.45 -4.72
CA TYR A 54 -13.39 -1.06 -4.92
C TYR A 54 -13.32 -0.28 -3.59
N ARG A 55 -14.39 -0.32 -2.78
CA ARG A 55 -14.45 0.36 -1.48
C ARG A 55 -13.41 -0.17 -0.50
N LEU A 56 -13.16 -1.49 -0.49
CA LEU A 56 -12.14 -2.13 0.34
C LEU A 56 -10.73 -1.68 -0.08
N GLY A 57 -10.44 -1.68 -1.38
CA GLY A 57 -9.16 -1.21 -1.93
C GLY A 57 -8.91 0.25 -1.57
N TYR A 58 -9.90 1.11 -1.82
CA TYR A 58 -9.86 2.53 -1.47
C TYR A 58 -9.60 2.76 0.02
N SER A 59 -10.41 2.15 0.88
CA SER A 59 -10.30 2.29 2.34
C SER A 59 -8.96 1.77 2.83
N GLY A 60 -8.50 0.64 2.29
CA GLY A 60 -7.19 0.07 2.62
C GLY A 60 -6.03 0.98 2.23
N THR A 61 -6.08 1.62 1.05
CA THR A 61 -5.09 2.62 0.64
C THR A 61 -5.10 3.84 1.56
N VAL A 62 -6.27 4.36 1.93
CA VAL A 62 -6.39 5.48 2.87
C VAL A 62 -5.75 5.14 4.21
N LEU A 63 -6.01 3.95 4.77
CA LEU A 63 -5.41 3.51 6.02
C LEU A 63 -3.89 3.36 5.92
N LEU A 64 -3.37 2.81 4.81
CA LEU A 64 -1.92 2.73 4.56
C LEU A 64 -1.28 4.11 4.48
N LEU A 65 -1.92 5.10 3.85
CA LEU A 65 -1.43 6.48 3.83
C LEU A 65 -1.49 7.12 5.22
N ALA A 66 -2.60 6.94 5.94
CA ALA A 66 -2.75 7.44 7.30
C ALA A 66 -1.70 6.86 8.26
N ALA A 67 -1.28 5.62 8.04
CA ALA A 67 -0.19 5.00 8.80
C ALA A 67 1.17 5.72 8.64
N GLN A 68 1.33 6.56 7.61
CA GLN A 68 2.52 7.39 7.38
C GLN A 68 2.41 8.79 8.02
N ALA A 69 1.28 9.12 8.67
CA ALA A 69 1.04 10.44 9.25
C ALA A 69 2.12 10.88 10.27
N TYR A 70 2.78 9.92 10.92
CA TYR A 70 3.86 10.18 11.88
C TYR A 70 5.04 10.97 11.26
N LEU A 71 5.22 10.90 9.93
CA LEU A 71 6.25 11.65 9.20
C LEU A 71 6.02 13.15 9.25
N PHE A 72 4.75 13.57 9.32
CA PHE A 72 4.35 14.98 9.27
C PHE A 72 4.17 15.59 10.66
N ARG A 73 3.88 14.78 11.67
CA ARG A 73 3.65 15.25 13.06
C ARG A 73 4.47 14.46 14.10
N PRO A 74 5.81 14.52 14.03
CA PRO A 74 6.69 13.91 15.03
C PRO A 74 6.59 14.70 16.35
N GLY A 75 5.61 14.38 17.19
CA GLY A 75 5.39 15.08 18.47
C GLY A 75 3.97 14.97 19.00
N LEU A 76 3.00 14.58 18.16
CA LEU A 76 1.60 14.48 18.58
C LEU A 76 1.33 13.31 19.54
N LEU A 77 2.11 12.23 19.41
CA LEU A 77 2.01 11.02 20.23
C LEU A 77 3.40 10.49 20.59
N SER A 78 3.46 9.68 21.65
CA SER A 78 4.68 8.99 22.03
C SER A 78 5.10 7.97 20.96
N LYS A 79 6.41 7.69 20.84
CA LYS A 79 6.92 6.70 19.87
C LYS A 79 6.23 5.34 19.96
N PRO A 80 5.98 4.77 21.16
CA PRO A 80 5.26 3.49 21.29
C PRO A 80 3.81 3.57 20.80
N ALA A 81 3.10 4.66 21.09
CA ALA A 81 1.73 4.86 20.62
C ALA A 81 1.66 4.99 19.10
N TRP A 82 2.58 5.74 18.50
CA TRP A 82 2.66 5.86 17.04
C TRP A 82 2.95 4.53 16.36
N LEU A 83 3.87 3.73 16.92
CA LEU A 83 4.15 2.39 16.40
C LEU A 83 2.91 1.49 16.48
N ASP A 84 2.13 1.59 17.56
CA ASP A 84 0.90 0.82 17.70
C ASP A 84 -0.14 1.20 16.65
N ILE A 85 -0.42 2.49 16.49
CA ILE A 85 -1.34 3.01 15.46
C ILE A 85 -0.87 2.61 14.06
N HIS A 86 0.42 2.78 13.76
CA HIS A 86 0.99 2.38 12.47
C HIS A 86 0.74 0.89 12.20
N CYS A 87 1.02 0.02 13.17
CA CYS A 87 0.76 -1.41 13.04
C CYS A 87 -0.74 -1.69 12.83
N GLN A 88 -1.64 -1.06 13.56
CA GLN A 88 -3.08 -1.29 13.43
C GLN A 88 -3.58 -0.84 12.04
N LEU A 89 -3.25 0.39 11.64
CA LEU A 89 -3.65 0.94 10.34
C LEU A 89 -3.08 0.13 9.18
N THR A 90 -1.80 -0.25 9.22
CA THR A 90 -1.20 -1.08 8.16
C THR A 90 -1.74 -2.50 8.13
N THR A 91 -2.06 -3.10 9.28
CA THR A 91 -2.66 -4.44 9.34
C THR A 91 -4.07 -4.43 8.77
N VAL A 92 -4.93 -3.54 9.26
CA VAL A 92 -6.32 -3.43 8.79
C VAL A 92 -6.34 -3.02 7.32
N GLY A 93 -5.61 -1.97 6.94
CA GLY A 93 -5.55 -1.50 5.56
C GLY A 93 -5.00 -2.54 4.60
N GLY A 94 -3.97 -3.26 5.02
CA GLY A 94 -3.40 -4.36 4.24
C GLY A 94 -4.38 -5.54 4.06
N VAL A 95 -5.12 -5.92 5.11
CA VAL A 95 -6.16 -6.95 5.00
C VAL A 95 -7.26 -6.52 4.01
N LEU A 96 -7.73 -5.27 4.07
CA LEU A 96 -8.72 -4.75 3.12
C LEU A 96 -8.20 -4.83 1.67
N ILE A 97 -6.93 -4.48 1.43
CA ILE A 97 -6.30 -4.59 0.10
C ILE A 97 -6.18 -6.05 -0.34
N LEU A 98 -5.84 -6.97 0.56
CA LEU A 98 -5.78 -8.40 0.22
C LEU A 98 -7.16 -8.94 -0.18
N VAL A 99 -8.22 -8.57 0.55
CA VAL A 99 -9.60 -8.95 0.19
C VAL A 99 -10.00 -8.33 -1.14
N HIS A 100 -9.70 -7.04 -1.37
CA HIS A 100 -9.89 -6.36 -2.66
C HIS A 100 -9.18 -7.10 -3.82
N ALA A 101 -7.98 -7.62 -3.56
CA ALA A 101 -7.23 -8.42 -4.53
C ALA A 101 -7.79 -9.84 -4.72
N GLY A 102 -8.86 -10.22 -4.01
CA GLY A 102 -9.49 -11.53 -4.09
C GLY A 102 -8.80 -12.61 -3.24
N PHE A 103 -7.94 -12.26 -2.28
CA PHE A 103 -7.32 -13.24 -1.40
C PHE A 103 -8.34 -13.84 -0.41
N PRO A 104 -8.28 -15.17 -0.11
CA PRO A 104 -7.43 -16.19 -0.73
C PRO A 104 -8.04 -16.87 -1.99
N TYR A 105 -9.31 -16.59 -2.32
CA TYR A 105 -10.11 -17.44 -3.20
C TYR A 105 -9.95 -17.19 -4.71
N SER A 106 -9.68 -15.95 -5.12
CA SER A 106 -9.57 -15.53 -6.52
C SER A 106 -8.32 -14.68 -6.77
N PHE A 107 -7.31 -14.86 -5.92
CA PHE A 107 -6.07 -14.09 -5.93
C PHE A 107 -5.26 -14.39 -7.19
N ALA A 108 -4.98 -13.38 -8.02
CA ALA A 108 -4.12 -13.54 -9.18
C ALA A 108 -2.65 -13.57 -8.73
N TYR A 109 -2.18 -14.76 -8.34
CA TYR A 109 -0.86 -15.00 -7.75
C TYR A 109 0.32 -14.67 -8.68
N TRP A 110 0.13 -14.62 -10.00
CA TRP A 110 1.25 -14.44 -10.93
C TRP A 110 0.84 -13.65 -12.17
N THR A 111 0.89 -12.31 -12.08
CA THR A 111 0.59 -11.42 -13.21
C THR A 111 1.84 -10.86 -13.91
N LEU A 112 3.04 -11.10 -13.37
CA LEU A 112 4.31 -10.62 -13.94
C LEU A 112 4.50 -10.96 -15.43
N PRO A 113 4.11 -12.13 -15.96
CA PRO A 113 4.22 -12.42 -17.39
C PRO A 113 3.34 -11.54 -18.30
N ARG A 114 2.44 -10.73 -17.74
CA ARG A 114 1.61 -9.76 -18.46
C ARG A 114 2.23 -8.36 -18.48
N MET A 115 3.55 -8.28 -18.46
CA MET A 115 4.27 -7.02 -18.63
C MET A 115 4.69 -6.84 -20.08
N TYR A 116 4.29 -5.71 -20.67
CA TYR A 116 4.54 -5.34 -22.07
C TYR A 116 5.16 -3.95 -22.12
N PRO A 117 6.46 -3.78 -21.75
CA PRO A 117 7.09 -2.46 -21.59
C PRO A 117 6.95 -1.53 -22.81
N GLU A 118 6.83 -2.10 -24.01
CA GLU A 118 6.59 -1.41 -25.27
C GLU A 118 5.28 -0.59 -25.29
N LEU A 119 4.30 -0.93 -24.44
CA LEU A 119 3.03 -0.22 -24.29
C LEU A 119 3.10 0.91 -23.23
N GLY A 120 4.31 1.26 -22.77
CA GLY A 120 4.52 2.27 -21.75
C GLY A 120 3.87 1.89 -20.41
N VAL A 121 3.15 2.83 -19.78
CA VAL A 121 2.51 2.60 -18.48
C VAL A 121 1.48 1.48 -18.54
N PHE A 122 0.70 1.36 -19.63
CA PHE A 122 -0.28 0.28 -19.82
C PHE A 122 0.36 -1.11 -19.84
N GLY A 123 1.62 -1.17 -20.27
CA GLY A 123 2.45 -2.36 -20.20
C GLY A 123 2.73 -2.88 -18.79
N LEU A 124 2.45 -2.09 -17.75
CA LEU A 124 2.78 -2.41 -16.36
C LEU A 124 1.63 -3.08 -15.60
N VAL A 125 0.55 -3.50 -16.28
CA VAL A 125 -0.58 -4.21 -15.65
C VAL A 125 -0.12 -5.42 -14.83
N GLY A 126 0.93 -6.12 -15.28
CA GLY A 126 1.52 -7.22 -14.54
C GLY A 126 2.03 -6.87 -13.13
N LEU A 127 2.37 -5.60 -12.85
CA LEU A 127 2.83 -5.14 -11.53
C LEU A 127 1.69 -4.99 -10.50
N GLN A 128 0.43 -4.97 -10.92
CA GLN A 128 -0.70 -4.82 -10.01
C GLN A 128 -0.76 -5.96 -8.98
N GLY A 129 -0.52 -7.21 -9.41
CA GLY A 129 -0.49 -8.37 -8.51
C GLY A 129 0.72 -8.38 -7.55
N VAL A 130 1.81 -7.69 -7.90
CA VAL A 130 3.00 -7.58 -7.04
C VAL A 130 2.70 -6.80 -5.78
N ALA A 131 1.89 -5.74 -5.87
CA ALA A 131 1.50 -4.94 -4.71
C ALA A 131 0.86 -5.81 -3.62
N SER A 132 -0.02 -6.73 -3.99
CA SER A 132 -0.70 -7.61 -3.03
C SER A 132 0.26 -8.58 -2.33
N TRP A 133 1.26 -9.11 -3.04
CA TRP A 133 2.32 -9.91 -2.41
C TRP A 133 3.18 -9.10 -1.46
N LEU A 134 3.51 -7.86 -1.83
CA LEU A 134 4.26 -6.95 -0.98
C LEU A 134 3.46 -6.59 0.29
N VAL A 135 2.14 -6.39 0.18
CA VAL A 135 1.25 -6.22 1.36
C VAL A 135 1.35 -7.42 2.28
N LEU A 136 1.18 -8.65 1.75
CA LEU A 136 1.25 -9.86 2.57
C LEU A 136 2.60 -10.02 3.26
N ALA A 137 3.69 -9.76 2.53
CA ALA A 137 5.05 -9.79 3.06
C ALA A 137 5.25 -8.74 4.17
N LEU A 138 4.69 -7.54 4.02
CA LEU A 138 4.82 -6.45 4.99
C LEU A 138 4.00 -6.67 6.26
N ILE A 139 2.76 -7.17 6.15
CA ILE A 139 1.96 -7.54 7.33
C ILE A 139 2.71 -8.60 8.13
N THR A 140 3.17 -9.65 7.44
CA THR A 140 3.94 -10.74 8.05
C THR A 140 5.22 -10.21 8.69
N SER A 141 6.00 -9.41 7.96
CA SER A 141 7.24 -8.79 8.44
C SER A 141 7.02 -7.85 9.63
N GLY A 142 5.92 -7.09 9.65
CA GLY A 142 5.52 -6.20 10.74
C GLY A 142 5.21 -6.97 12.02
N PHE A 143 4.52 -8.11 11.90
CA PHE A 143 4.29 -9.03 13.01
C PHE A 143 5.60 -9.53 13.63
N PHE A 144 6.54 -9.98 12.79
CA PHE A 144 7.88 -10.39 13.23
C PHE A 144 8.65 -9.26 13.92
N GLY A 145 8.60 -8.05 13.37
CA GLY A 145 9.19 -6.85 13.97
C GLY A 145 8.67 -6.56 15.37
N ARG A 146 7.34 -6.52 15.50
CA ARG A 146 6.65 -6.16 16.74
C ARG A 146 6.84 -7.18 17.85
N TYR A 147 6.71 -8.47 17.54
CA TYR A 147 6.64 -9.51 18.57
C TYR A 147 7.97 -10.25 18.79
N ILE A 148 8.75 -10.49 17.73
CA ILE A 148 10.00 -11.25 17.85
C ILE A 148 11.18 -10.31 18.10
N TYR A 149 11.39 -9.33 17.22
CA TYR A 149 12.59 -8.50 17.31
C TYR A 149 12.57 -7.49 18.46
N ARG A 150 11.38 -7.00 18.87
CA ARG A 150 11.25 -6.14 20.06
C ARG A 150 11.76 -6.80 21.34
N LYS A 151 11.55 -8.11 21.50
CA LYS A 151 12.03 -8.89 22.66
C LYS A 151 13.49 -9.33 22.50
N ALA A 152 13.96 -9.51 21.26
CA ALA A 152 15.31 -9.96 20.95
C ALA A 152 16.36 -8.83 20.98
N ALA A 153 16.34 -7.97 22.00
CA ALA A 153 17.23 -6.80 22.15
C ALA A 153 18.73 -7.11 21.99
N LYS A 154 19.13 -8.38 22.17
CA LYS A 154 20.51 -8.87 22.00
C LYS A 154 20.95 -9.01 20.52
N ARG A 155 20.05 -9.02 19.53
CA ARG A 155 20.38 -9.22 18.10
C ARG A 155 20.28 -7.92 17.28
N ARG A 156 21.01 -6.88 17.68
CA ARG A 156 21.01 -5.56 17.00
C ARG A 156 21.30 -5.64 15.49
N ARG A 157 22.16 -6.56 15.04
CA ARG A 157 22.46 -6.73 13.60
C ARG A 157 21.25 -7.24 12.83
N ALA A 158 20.60 -8.31 13.30
CA ALA A 158 19.41 -8.87 12.65
C ALA A 158 18.26 -7.86 12.59
N PHE A 159 18.06 -7.09 13.67
CA PHE A 159 17.06 -6.02 13.67
C PHE A 159 17.34 -4.94 12.62
N ARG A 160 18.60 -4.52 12.44
CA ARG A 160 18.95 -3.54 11.39
C ARG A 160 18.66 -4.08 9.98
N TRP A 161 19.02 -5.32 9.70
CA TRP A 161 18.72 -5.95 8.40
C TRP A 161 17.22 -6.07 8.16
N TRP A 162 16.47 -6.57 9.16
CA TRP A 162 15.02 -6.64 9.09
C TRP A 162 14.40 -5.26 8.84
N HIS A 163 14.82 -4.24 9.59
CA HIS A 163 14.31 -2.88 9.46
C HIS A 163 14.57 -2.30 8.06
N SER A 164 15.79 -2.47 7.53
CA SER A 164 16.13 -2.04 6.17
C SER A 164 15.31 -2.78 5.13
N ALA A 165 15.19 -4.11 5.25
CA ALA A 165 14.39 -4.91 4.32
C ALA A 165 12.91 -4.49 4.36
N HIS A 166 12.33 -4.35 5.55
CA HIS A 166 10.94 -3.89 5.74
C HIS A 166 10.71 -2.50 5.13
N ALA A 167 11.65 -1.56 5.32
CA ALA A 167 11.58 -0.24 4.73
C ALA A 167 11.66 -0.27 3.19
N ILE A 168 12.58 -1.07 2.61
CA ILE A 168 12.70 -1.24 1.16
C ILE A 168 11.42 -1.86 0.58
N THR A 169 10.92 -2.93 1.19
CA THR A 169 9.68 -3.58 0.76
C THR A 169 8.48 -2.63 0.87
N SER A 170 8.43 -1.78 1.90
CA SER A 170 7.41 -0.72 2.03
C SER A 170 7.51 0.28 0.88
N GLY A 171 8.71 0.74 0.55
CA GLY A 171 8.94 1.63 -0.60
C GLY A 171 8.48 1.00 -1.91
N LEU A 172 8.80 -0.27 -2.15
CA LEU A 172 8.33 -1.02 -3.32
C LEU A 172 6.80 -1.13 -3.35
N LEU A 173 6.16 -1.42 -2.22
CA LEU A 173 4.70 -1.47 -2.12
C LEU A 173 4.10 -0.14 -2.59
N TYR A 174 4.59 0.97 -2.07
CA TYR A 174 4.11 2.30 -2.44
C TYR A 174 4.27 2.58 -3.95
N VAL A 175 5.43 2.26 -4.53
CA VAL A 175 5.68 2.38 -5.98
C VAL A 175 4.69 1.54 -6.79
N THR A 176 4.55 0.26 -6.47
CA THR A 176 3.62 -0.63 -7.18
C THR A 176 2.15 -0.23 -7.00
N GLY A 177 1.77 0.24 -5.81
CA GLY A 177 0.43 0.75 -5.52
C GLY A 177 0.11 2.02 -6.29
N PHE A 178 1.09 2.92 -6.45
CA PHE A 178 0.95 4.10 -7.31
C PHE A 178 0.72 3.72 -8.77
N ILE A 179 1.52 2.78 -9.32
CA ILE A 179 1.31 2.26 -10.68
C ILE A 179 -0.07 1.64 -10.81
N HIS A 180 -0.50 0.86 -9.81
CA HIS A 180 -1.84 0.28 -9.79
C HIS A 180 -2.95 1.33 -9.84
N LEU A 181 -2.86 2.40 -9.03
CA LEU A 181 -3.84 3.50 -9.04
C LEU A 181 -3.83 4.27 -10.37
N LEU A 182 -2.65 4.55 -10.92
CA LEU A 182 -2.51 5.22 -12.21
C LEU A 182 -3.20 4.44 -13.31
N LEU A 183 -2.97 3.12 -13.36
CA LEU A 183 -3.64 2.21 -14.29
C LEU A 183 -5.14 2.15 -14.05
N ALA A 184 -5.59 2.01 -12.81
CA ALA A 184 -7.01 1.93 -12.48
C ALA A 184 -7.76 3.20 -12.90
N VAL A 185 -7.17 4.37 -12.68
CA VAL A 185 -7.76 5.66 -13.05
C VAL A 185 -7.70 5.89 -14.56
N GLN A 186 -6.56 5.67 -15.20
CA GLN A 186 -6.43 5.85 -16.65
C GLN A 186 -7.32 4.88 -17.44
N LEU A 187 -7.33 3.60 -17.09
CA LEU A 187 -8.20 2.62 -17.75
C LEU A 187 -9.65 3.07 -17.65
N ARG A 188 -10.08 3.52 -16.47
CA ARG A 188 -11.45 3.98 -16.29
C ARG A 188 -11.81 5.20 -17.14
N TYR A 189 -10.93 6.19 -17.27
CA TYR A 189 -11.21 7.39 -18.06
C TYR A 189 -11.02 7.20 -19.57
N LEU A 190 -10.26 6.19 -19.99
CA LEU A 190 -10.04 5.88 -21.41
C LEU A 190 -11.05 4.88 -21.98
N THR A 191 -11.70 4.07 -21.12
CA THR A 191 -12.72 3.09 -21.54
C THR A 191 -14.16 3.51 -21.19
N ALA A 192 -14.36 4.68 -20.56
CA ALA A 192 -15.67 5.26 -20.30
C ALA A 192 -16.07 6.23 -21.42
#